data_AF-A0A7S4C938-F1
#
_entry.id   AF-A0A7S4C938-F1
#
_cell.length_a   1.000
_cell.length_b   1.000
_cell.length_c   1.000
_cell.angle_alpha   90.00
_cell.angle_beta   90.00
_cell.angle_gamma   90.00
#
_symmetry.space_group_name_H-M   'P 1'
#
loop_
_entity.id
_entity.type
_entity.pdbx_description
1 polymer ?
#
loop_
_entity_poly.entity_id
_entity_poly.type
_entity_poly.pdbx_seq_one_letter_code
_entity_poly.pdbx_strand_id
1 'polypeptide(L)'
;IFFRTTMATGEAAVFDALFAELAEKFRAEDGWEARQEEPPQAYLHVSRPSWGDENLNGIHIETYVLSRQLAERRAPVALHCERGCPFQPKFMQLFTQRAAAEIKSWPGDYAILGDLKGSSSICEVSVPFAETPAKTVEKLKGEVQRLQKLACLIDETIADCTGR
;
A
#
# COMPACT_ATOMS: atom_id res chain seq x y z
N ILE A 1 -14.64 24.55 23.65
CA ILE A 1 -14.22 23.20 23.18
C ILE A 1 -15.25 22.73 22.15
N PHE A 2 -15.17 23.19 20.89
CA PHE A 2 -16.09 22.77 19.80
C PHE A 2 -15.45 22.85 18.39
N PHE A 3 -14.16 23.18 18.27
CA PHE A 3 -13.49 23.41 16.97
C PHE A 3 -12.78 22.19 16.37
N ARG A 4 -12.67 21.06 17.09
CA ARG A 4 -11.92 19.88 16.59
C ARG A 4 -12.73 18.98 15.67
N THR A 5 -14.04 18.87 15.86
CA THR A 5 -14.87 17.90 15.13
C THR A 5 -15.15 18.33 13.69
N THR A 6 -15.33 19.63 13.43
CA THR A 6 -15.61 20.18 12.08
C THR A 6 -14.38 20.26 11.18
N MET A 7 -13.17 20.38 11.74
CA MET A 7 -11.94 20.38 10.92
C MET A 7 -11.54 18.97 10.48
N ALA A 8 -11.74 17.96 11.32
CA ALA A 8 -11.45 16.56 10.98
C ALA A 8 -12.31 16.04 9.80
N THR A 9 -13.57 16.47 9.73
CA THR A 9 -14.47 16.13 8.60
C THR A 9 -14.06 16.83 7.30
N GLY A 10 -13.52 18.04 7.38
CA GLY A 10 -13.05 18.79 6.21
C GLY A 10 -11.74 18.25 5.65
N GLU A 11 -10.79 17.90 6.51
CA GLU A 11 -9.50 17.34 6.07
C GLU A 11 -9.65 15.94 5.48
N ALA A 12 -10.52 15.09 6.04
CA ALA A 12 -10.83 13.77 5.49
C ALA A 12 -11.32 13.86 4.03
N ALA A 13 -12.29 14.75 3.75
CA ALA A 13 -12.81 14.94 2.40
C ALA A 13 -11.74 15.44 1.41
N VAL A 14 -10.75 16.22 1.88
CA VAL A 14 -9.60 16.63 1.04
C VAL A 14 -8.73 15.42 0.71
N PHE A 15 -8.45 14.54 1.67
CA PHE A 15 -7.70 13.31 1.39
C PHE A 15 -8.47 12.37 0.47
N ASP A 16 -9.79 12.22 0.64
CA ASP A 16 -10.63 11.39 -0.25
C ASP A 16 -10.51 11.86 -1.71
N ALA A 17 -10.63 13.19 -1.95
CA ALA A 17 -10.49 13.76 -3.28
C ALA A 17 -9.07 13.57 -3.87
N LEU A 18 -8.02 13.81 -3.07
CA LEU A 18 -6.64 13.62 -3.52
C LEU A 18 -6.30 12.14 -3.80
N PHE A 19 -6.88 11.22 -3.05
CA PHE A 19 -6.72 9.78 -3.29
C PHE A 19 -7.46 9.32 -4.54
N ALA A 20 -8.63 9.89 -4.84
CA ALA A 20 -9.31 9.66 -6.11
C ALA A 20 -8.44 10.12 -7.30
N GLU A 21 -7.83 11.31 -7.22
CA GLU A 21 -6.86 11.77 -8.23
C GLU A 21 -5.63 10.86 -8.33
N LEU A 22 -5.14 10.37 -7.19
CA LEU A 22 -4.00 9.45 -7.14
C LEU A 22 -4.33 8.09 -7.78
N ALA A 23 -5.52 7.56 -7.54
CA ALA A 23 -5.99 6.32 -8.15
C ALA A 23 -6.02 6.42 -9.69
N GLU A 24 -6.54 7.54 -10.23
CA GLU A 24 -6.52 7.79 -11.67
C GLU A 24 -5.10 7.85 -12.25
N LYS A 25 -4.16 8.48 -11.52
CA LYS A 25 -2.75 8.52 -11.94
C LYS A 25 -2.15 7.12 -12.04
N PHE A 26 -2.40 6.24 -11.08
CA PHE A 26 -1.90 4.86 -11.14
C PHE A 26 -2.61 4.03 -12.21
N ARG A 27 -3.93 4.21 -12.44
CA ARG A 27 -4.65 3.56 -13.54
C ARG A 27 -4.12 3.96 -14.91
N ALA A 28 -3.55 5.16 -15.03
CA ALA A 28 -2.93 5.63 -16.26
C ALA A 28 -1.49 5.10 -16.46
N GLU A 29 -0.88 4.45 -15.47
CA GLU A 29 0.43 3.82 -15.60
C GLU A 29 0.29 2.42 -16.21
N ASP A 30 1.06 2.13 -17.27
CA ASP A 30 0.97 0.84 -17.97
C ASP A 30 1.25 -0.34 -17.03
N GLY A 31 0.32 -1.31 -17.04
CA GLY A 31 0.46 -2.56 -16.29
C GLY A 31 0.08 -2.51 -14.82
N TRP A 32 -0.49 -1.38 -14.36
CA TRP A 32 -0.98 -1.19 -12.99
C TRP A 32 -2.51 -1.03 -12.95
N GLU A 33 -3.08 -1.47 -11.84
CA GLU A 33 -4.46 -1.27 -11.46
C GLU A 33 -4.49 -0.49 -10.15
N ALA A 34 -5.51 0.36 -9.98
CA ALA A 34 -5.74 1.06 -8.72
C ALA A 34 -7.20 0.91 -8.30
N ARG A 35 -7.44 0.44 -7.07
CA ARG A 35 -8.77 0.19 -6.51
C ARG A 35 -8.94 0.94 -5.19
N GLN A 36 -10.19 1.33 -4.91
CA GLN A 36 -10.61 1.95 -3.65
C GLN A 36 -11.85 1.21 -3.15
N GLU A 37 -12.18 1.36 -1.86
CA GLU A 37 -13.45 0.84 -1.33
C GLU A 37 -14.68 1.54 -1.96
N GLU A 38 -15.87 0.96 -1.77
CA GLU A 38 -17.15 1.55 -2.17
C GLU A 38 -17.99 1.84 -0.92
N PRO A 39 -18.28 3.11 -0.58
CA PRO A 39 -17.93 4.33 -1.32
C PRO A 39 -16.42 4.65 -1.24
N PRO A 40 -15.85 5.37 -2.25
CA PRO A 40 -14.45 5.75 -2.26
C PRO A 40 -14.03 6.54 -1.03
N GLN A 41 -12.93 6.12 -0.42
CA GLN A 41 -12.25 6.81 0.68
C GLN A 41 -10.77 7.01 0.33
N ALA A 42 -10.05 7.74 1.17
CA ALA A 42 -8.60 7.83 1.17
C ALA A 42 -7.93 6.51 1.57
N TYR A 43 -8.23 5.45 0.83
CA TYR A 43 -7.65 4.12 0.94
C TYR A 43 -7.50 3.58 -0.47
N LEU A 44 -6.25 3.31 -0.84
CA LEU A 44 -5.86 2.92 -2.18
C LEU A 44 -5.14 1.58 -2.15
N HIS A 45 -5.56 0.67 -3.02
CA HIS A 45 -4.83 -0.53 -3.40
C HIS A 45 -4.25 -0.33 -4.80
N VAL A 46 -2.97 -0.66 -4.98
CA VAL A 46 -2.25 -0.60 -6.25
C VAL A 46 -1.64 -1.98 -6.51
N SER A 47 -2.02 -2.62 -7.60
CA SER A 47 -1.62 -4.00 -7.92
C SER A 47 -1.41 -4.18 -9.42
N ARG A 48 -0.83 -5.31 -9.82
CA ARG A 48 -0.82 -5.74 -11.23
C ARG A 48 -1.93 -6.75 -11.49
N PRO A 49 -2.45 -6.87 -12.71
CA PRO A 49 -3.48 -7.88 -13.03
C PRO A 49 -3.06 -9.33 -12.69
N SER A 50 -1.77 -9.65 -12.73
CA SER A 50 -1.23 -10.98 -12.37
C SER A 50 -1.27 -11.28 -10.87
N TRP A 51 -1.58 -10.31 -10.02
CA TRP A 51 -1.44 -10.41 -8.56
C TRP A 51 -2.71 -10.93 -7.86
N GLY A 52 -3.80 -11.16 -8.61
CA GLY A 52 -5.03 -11.79 -8.11
C GLY A 52 -5.78 -10.95 -7.08
N ASP A 53 -5.77 -9.62 -7.26
CA ASP A 53 -6.30 -8.64 -6.32
C ASP A 53 -7.69 -8.10 -6.71
N GLU A 54 -8.46 -8.85 -7.49
CA GLU A 54 -9.75 -8.38 -8.02
C GLU A 54 -10.79 -8.09 -6.92
N ASN A 55 -10.62 -8.68 -5.73
CA ASN A 55 -11.50 -8.50 -4.56
C ASN A 55 -10.78 -7.86 -3.35
N LEU A 56 -9.69 -7.09 -3.57
CA LEU A 56 -8.89 -6.46 -2.50
C LEU A 56 -8.31 -7.51 -1.51
N ASN A 57 -8.02 -8.70 -2.02
CA ASN A 57 -7.69 -9.88 -1.22
C ASN A 57 -6.58 -10.73 -1.89
N GLY A 58 -5.76 -10.08 -2.73
CA GLY A 58 -4.64 -10.67 -3.44
C GLY A 58 -3.29 -10.18 -2.89
N ILE A 59 -2.37 -9.93 -3.81
CA ILE A 59 -1.13 -9.19 -3.53
C ILE A 59 -1.33 -7.75 -4.01
N HIS A 60 -1.01 -6.78 -3.18
CA HIS A 60 -1.19 -5.36 -3.51
C HIS A 60 -0.28 -4.47 -2.67
N ILE A 61 -0.03 -3.28 -3.17
CA ILE A 61 0.55 -2.18 -2.40
C ILE A 61 -0.62 -1.34 -1.89
N GLU A 62 -0.63 -0.99 -0.61
CA GLU A 62 -1.65 -0.12 -0.06
C GLU A 62 -1.11 1.11 0.65
N THR A 63 -1.94 2.14 0.66
CA THR A 63 -1.80 3.28 1.57
C THR A 63 -3.17 3.82 1.89
N TYR A 64 -3.31 4.42 3.08
CA TYR A 64 -4.57 5.00 3.51
C TYR A 64 -4.39 6.13 4.51
N VAL A 65 -5.33 7.07 4.51
CA VAL A 65 -5.48 8.16 5.47
C VAL A 65 -6.91 8.14 6.00
N LEU A 66 -7.13 7.35 7.05
CA LEU A 66 -8.41 7.28 7.75
C LEU A 66 -8.33 8.05 9.07
N SER A 67 -9.41 8.00 9.87
CA SER A 67 -9.53 8.72 11.15
C SER A 67 -8.33 8.53 12.08
N ARG A 68 -7.75 7.32 12.13
CA ARG A 68 -6.56 7.04 12.94
C ARG A 68 -5.32 7.76 12.41
N GLN A 69 -5.07 7.67 11.11
CA GLN A 69 -3.91 8.31 10.46
C GLN A 69 -4.00 9.83 10.54
N LEU A 70 -5.21 10.40 10.43
CA LEU A 70 -5.45 11.82 10.67
C LEU A 70 -5.08 12.23 12.11
N ALA A 71 -5.44 11.41 13.10
CA ALA A 71 -5.12 11.68 14.51
C ALA A 71 -3.62 11.52 14.82
N GLU A 72 -2.98 10.50 14.25
CA GLU A 72 -1.56 10.18 14.47
C GLU A 72 -0.62 11.01 13.58
N ARG A 73 -1.15 11.69 12.54
CA ARG A 73 -0.40 12.46 11.54
C ARG A 73 0.67 11.63 10.83
N ARG A 74 0.37 10.35 10.61
CA ARG A 74 1.20 9.39 9.87
C ARG A 74 0.29 8.45 9.09
N ALA A 75 0.74 7.97 7.94
CA ALA A 75 0.02 6.99 7.13
C ALA A 75 0.96 5.86 6.70
N PRO A 76 0.48 4.60 6.67
CA PRO A 76 1.28 3.49 6.20
C PRO A 76 1.38 3.48 4.68
N VAL A 77 2.47 2.91 4.18
CA VAL A 77 2.59 2.39 2.83
C VAL A 77 3.13 0.97 2.96
N ALA A 78 2.36 -0.01 2.52
CA ALA A 78 2.63 -1.42 2.77
C ALA A 78 2.51 -2.27 1.51
N LEU A 79 3.30 -3.34 1.43
CA LEU A 79 3.08 -4.43 0.48
C LEU A 79 2.39 -5.58 1.23
N HIS A 80 1.23 -5.99 0.75
CA HIS A 80 0.41 -7.04 1.33
C HIS A 80 0.35 -8.28 0.43
N CYS A 81 0.16 -9.42 1.06
CA CYS A 81 -0.33 -10.65 0.46
C CYS A 81 -1.41 -11.21 1.39
N GLU A 82 -2.65 -10.96 1.00
CA GLU A 82 -3.82 -11.29 1.81
C GLU A 82 -4.13 -12.78 1.81
N ARG A 83 -4.96 -13.18 2.77
CA ARG A 83 -5.31 -14.59 3.00
C ARG A 83 -6.11 -15.21 1.86
N GLY A 84 -6.70 -14.39 0.97
CA GLY A 84 -7.32 -14.85 -0.26
C GLY A 84 -6.34 -15.40 -1.29
N CYS A 85 -5.05 -15.04 -1.21
CA CYS A 85 -4.02 -15.55 -2.11
C CYS A 85 -3.78 -17.05 -1.84
N PRO A 86 -4.04 -17.97 -2.81
CA PRO A 86 -3.98 -19.42 -2.58
C PRO A 86 -2.60 -19.95 -2.17
N PHE A 87 -1.55 -19.22 -2.49
CA PHE A 87 -0.16 -19.56 -2.23
C PHE A 87 0.50 -18.59 -1.23
N GLN A 88 -0.30 -17.86 -0.45
CA GLN A 88 0.17 -16.83 0.49
C GLN A 88 1.33 -17.28 1.37
N PRO A 89 1.28 -18.42 2.09
CA PRO A 89 2.37 -18.77 3.01
C PRO A 89 3.71 -18.96 2.29
N LYS A 90 3.69 -19.59 1.10
CA LYS A 90 4.87 -19.82 0.28
C LYS A 90 5.38 -18.50 -0.31
N PHE A 91 4.49 -17.62 -0.78
CA PHE A 91 4.87 -16.32 -1.32
C PHE A 91 5.48 -15.43 -0.25
N MET A 92 4.82 -15.29 0.90
CA MET A 92 5.30 -14.50 2.05
C MET A 92 6.72 -14.92 2.42
N GLN A 93 6.97 -16.22 2.54
CA GLN A 93 8.30 -16.75 2.88
C GLN A 93 9.33 -16.45 1.79
N LEU A 94 9.07 -16.84 0.54
CA LEU A 94 10.03 -16.71 -0.56
C LEU A 94 10.33 -15.25 -0.89
N PHE A 95 9.29 -14.44 -1.02
CA PHE A 95 9.43 -13.04 -1.37
C PHE A 95 10.19 -12.27 -0.29
N THR A 96 9.82 -12.47 0.98
CA THR A 96 10.49 -11.79 2.10
C THR A 96 11.99 -12.12 2.13
N GLN A 97 12.36 -13.38 1.94
CA GLN A 97 13.76 -13.79 1.88
C GLN A 97 14.52 -13.12 0.73
N ARG A 98 13.91 -13.01 -0.45
CA ARG A 98 14.52 -12.40 -1.64
C ARG A 98 14.64 -10.88 -1.53
N ALA A 99 13.58 -10.21 -1.07
CA ALA A 99 13.47 -8.76 -1.07
C ALA A 99 14.09 -8.08 0.15
N ALA A 100 14.34 -8.82 1.24
CA ALA A 100 14.72 -8.22 2.52
C ALA A 100 15.98 -7.33 2.46
N ALA A 101 17.00 -7.73 1.71
CA ALA A 101 18.23 -6.94 1.59
C ALA A 101 17.98 -5.62 0.85
N GLU A 102 17.19 -5.67 -0.23
CA GLU A 102 16.83 -4.47 -1.00
C GLU A 102 15.95 -3.53 -0.18
N ILE A 103 14.90 -4.03 0.46
CA ILE A 103 13.99 -3.22 1.29
C ILE A 103 14.74 -2.56 2.45
N LYS A 104 15.64 -3.28 3.12
CA LYS A 104 16.46 -2.73 4.23
C LYS A 104 17.44 -1.66 3.77
N SER A 105 17.77 -1.60 2.47
CA SER A 105 18.67 -0.57 1.94
C SER A 105 17.97 0.77 1.70
N TRP A 106 16.64 0.78 1.68
CA TRP A 106 15.86 1.98 1.42
C TRP A 106 15.75 2.89 2.65
N PRO A 107 15.63 4.22 2.44
CA PRO A 107 15.34 5.13 3.54
C PRO A 107 13.91 4.90 4.07
N GLY A 108 13.65 5.34 5.30
CA GLY A 108 12.31 5.32 5.90
C GLY A 108 12.06 4.22 6.94
N ASP A 109 13.06 3.38 7.23
CA ASP A 109 12.99 2.32 8.25
C ASP A 109 11.83 1.35 8.03
N TYR A 110 11.79 0.72 6.85
CA TYR A 110 10.80 -0.30 6.52
C TYR A 110 10.83 -1.45 7.53
N ALA A 111 9.69 -1.74 8.13
CA ALA A 111 9.48 -2.94 8.90
C ALA A 111 9.28 -4.12 7.94
N ILE A 112 10.00 -5.22 8.16
CA ILE A 112 9.76 -6.49 7.45
C ILE A 112 8.93 -7.39 8.36
N LEU A 113 7.75 -7.76 7.88
CA LEU A 113 6.68 -8.42 8.64
C LEU A 113 6.31 -9.79 8.06
N GLY A 114 6.83 -10.15 6.89
CA GLY A 114 6.43 -11.37 6.17
C GLY A 114 6.71 -12.70 6.90
N ASP A 115 7.64 -12.72 7.86
CA ASP A 115 7.92 -13.89 8.71
C ASP A 115 7.02 -13.96 9.96
N LEU A 116 6.18 -12.94 10.22
CA LEU A 116 5.29 -12.92 11.37
C LEU A 116 4.06 -13.79 11.11
N LYS A 117 3.86 -14.77 11.99
CA LYS A 117 2.74 -15.72 11.89
C LYS A 117 1.39 -14.98 11.86
N GLY A 118 0.66 -15.19 10.77
CA GLY A 118 -0.70 -14.65 10.59
C GLY A 118 -0.76 -13.23 10.02
N SER A 119 0.39 -12.63 9.69
CA SER A 119 0.48 -11.35 8.97
C SER A 119 0.02 -11.49 7.52
N SER A 120 -0.65 -10.47 7.00
CA SER A 120 -0.83 -10.24 5.56
C SER A 120 0.19 -9.22 5.02
N SER A 121 0.78 -8.40 5.89
CA SER A 121 1.78 -7.41 5.49
C SER A 121 3.16 -8.06 5.37
N ILE A 122 3.81 -7.83 4.23
CA ILE A 122 5.18 -8.27 3.94
C ILE A 122 6.16 -7.24 4.47
N CYS A 123 5.95 -5.98 4.11
CA CYS A 123 6.70 -4.86 4.62
C CYS A 123 5.84 -3.61 4.69
N GLU A 124 6.17 -2.72 5.60
CA GLU A 124 5.47 -1.45 5.81
C GLU A 124 6.46 -0.34 6.15
N VAL A 125 6.20 0.86 5.63
CA VAL A 125 6.80 2.09 6.11
C VAL A 125 5.73 3.04 6.65
N SER A 126 5.98 3.63 7.82
CA SER A 126 5.11 4.66 8.38
C SER A 126 5.57 6.04 7.91
N VAL A 127 4.78 6.70 7.07
CA VAL A 127 5.13 7.99 6.47
C VAL A 127 4.53 9.15 7.29
N PRO A 128 5.34 10.08 7.83
CA PRO A 128 4.81 11.25 8.52
C PRO A 128 4.16 12.23 7.54
N PHE A 129 3.06 12.84 7.96
CA PHE A 129 2.38 13.86 7.16
C PHE A 129 3.30 15.05 6.90
N ALA A 130 3.14 15.66 5.73
CA ALA A 130 3.77 16.93 5.39
C ALA A 130 2.93 18.12 5.90
N GLU A 131 3.38 19.33 5.56
CA GLU A 131 2.71 20.59 5.89
C GLU A 131 1.29 20.72 5.32
N THR A 132 1.00 20.02 4.21
CA THR A 132 -0.29 20.09 3.50
C THR A 132 -0.72 18.68 3.06
N PRO A 133 -2.03 18.40 2.93
CA PRO A 133 -2.53 17.13 2.41
C PRO A 133 -1.92 16.74 1.05
N ALA A 134 -1.81 17.67 0.10
CA ALA A 134 -1.22 17.40 -1.22
C ALA A 134 0.25 16.93 -1.13
N LYS A 135 1.08 17.64 -0.36
CA LYS A 135 2.47 17.21 -0.08
C LYS A 135 2.53 15.86 0.64
N THR A 136 1.57 15.55 1.51
CA THR A 136 1.48 14.22 2.15
C THR A 136 1.20 13.15 1.10
N VAL A 137 0.21 13.35 0.23
CA VAL A 137 -0.15 12.39 -0.83
C VAL A 137 1.01 12.19 -1.81
N GLU A 138 1.77 13.24 -2.17
CA GLU A 138 2.98 13.08 -2.99
C GLU A 138 4.07 12.25 -2.31
N LYS A 139 4.25 12.39 -0.98
CA LYS A 139 5.17 11.51 -0.24
C LYS A 139 4.69 10.06 -0.23
N LEU A 140 3.40 9.82 0.00
CA LEU A 140 2.81 8.47 -0.02
C LEU A 140 2.97 7.84 -1.40
N LYS A 141 2.65 8.59 -2.46
CA LYS A 141 2.88 8.17 -3.85
C LYS A 141 4.34 7.77 -4.08
N GLY A 142 5.31 8.56 -3.63
CA GLY A 142 6.73 8.24 -3.79
C GLY A 142 7.14 6.91 -3.12
N GLU A 143 6.55 6.56 -1.98
CA GLU A 143 6.80 5.28 -1.31
C GLU A 143 6.04 4.13 -1.97
N VAL A 144 4.83 4.35 -2.50
CA VAL A 144 4.11 3.36 -3.34
C VAL A 144 4.95 3.05 -4.58
N GLN A 145 5.45 4.08 -5.27
CA GLN A 145 6.33 3.94 -6.44
C GLN A 145 7.67 3.26 -6.11
N ARG A 146 8.15 3.39 -4.86
CA ARG A 146 9.31 2.62 -4.41
C ARG A 146 8.99 1.13 -4.32
N LEU A 147 7.84 0.76 -3.75
CA LEU A 147 7.39 -0.63 -3.71
C LEU A 147 7.08 -1.20 -5.09
N GLN A 148 6.57 -0.39 -6.03
CA GLN A 148 6.38 -0.81 -7.43
C GLN A 148 7.68 -1.32 -8.09
N LYS A 149 8.87 -0.89 -7.62
CA LYS A 149 10.17 -1.40 -8.12
C LYS A 149 10.38 -2.89 -7.87
N LEU A 150 9.66 -3.46 -6.90
CA LEU A 150 9.71 -4.89 -6.60
C LEU A 150 8.82 -5.71 -7.53
N ALA A 151 8.10 -5.10 -8.48
CA ALA A 151 7.11 -5.78 -9.30
C ALA A 151 7.65 -7.02 -10.02
N CYS A 152 8.82 -6.93 -10.66
CA CYS A 152 9.43 -8.08 -11.33
C CYS A 152 9.69 -9.23 -10.34
N LEU A 153 10.21 -8.93 -9.15
CA LEU A 153 10.47 -9.92 -8.11
C LEU A 153 9.18 -10.54 -7.57
N ILE A 154 8.10 -9.76 -7.47
CA ILE A 154 6.77 -10.26 -7.11
C ILE A 154 6.29 -11.25 -8.18
N ASP A 155 6.35 -10.89 -9.46
CA ASP A 155 5.90 -11.75 -10.56
C ASP A 155 6.73 -13.05 -10.65
N GLU A 156 8.06 -12.98 -10.51
CA GLU A 156 8.94 -14.15 -10.44
C GLU A 156 8.56 -15.06 -9.26
N THR A 157 8.26 -14.46 -8.10
CA THR A 157 7.88 -15.25 -6.92
C THR A 157 6.48 -15.87 -7.07
N ILE A 158 5.55 -15.20 -7.75
CA ILE A 158 4.25 -15.78 -8.13
C ILE A 158 4.45 -16.97 -9.08
N ALA A 159 5.32 -16.86 -10.08
CA ALA A 159 5.64 -17.94 -11.00
C ALA A 159 6.18 -19.17 -10.25
N ASP A 160 7.16 -18.98 -9.37
CA ASP A 160 7.72 -20.05 -8.52
C ASP A 160 6.69 -20.65 -7.55
N CYS A 161 5.76 -19.84 -7.03
CA CYS A 161 4.68 -20.31 -6.18
C CYS A 161 3.70 -21.20 -6.94
N THR A 162 3.40 -20.84 -8.19
CA THR A 162 2.37 -21.48 -9.02
C THR A 162 2.90 -22.55 -9.98
N GLY A 163 4.21 -22.73 -10.06
CA GLY A 163 4.86 -23.73 -10.92
C GLY A 163 4.81 -23.35 -12.41
N ARG A 164 4.87 -22.05 -12.72
CA ARG A 164 4.91 -21.49 -14.06
C ARG A 164 6.30 -21.02 -14.44
#